data_AF-A0A7L8GB47-F1
#
_entry.id   AF-A0A7L8GB47-F1
#
_cell.length_a   1.000
_cell.length_b   1.000
_cell.length_c   1.000
_cell.angle_alpha   90.00
_cell.angle_beta   90.00
_cell.angle_gamma   90.00
#
_symmetry.space_group_name_H-M   'P 1'
#
loop_
_entity.id
_entity.type
_entity.pdbx_description
1 polymer ?
#
loop_
_entity_poly.entity_id
_entity_poly.type
_entity_poly.pdbx_seq_one_letter_code
_entity_poly.pdbx_strand_id
1 'polypeptide(L)' 'AKFAFDYATKHGRSKVTAVHKANIMKLGDGLFLRCCEEVSHLYPKIKFESMIIDNCCMQLVSNPYQF' A
#
# COMPACT_ATOMS: atom_id res chain seq x y z
N ALA A 1 0.70 5.15 -7.46
CA ALA A 1 -0.48 5.04 -6.60
C ALA A 1 -1.78 4.90 -7.38
N LYS A 2 -2.23 5.91 -8.16
CA LYS A 2 -3.54 5.94 -8.84
C LYS A 2 -3.94 4.64 -9.55
N PHE A 3 -3.04 4.09 -10.36
CA PHE A 3 -3.28 2.82 -11.07
C PHE A 3 -3.68 1.67 -10.14
N ALA A 4 -3.03 1.53 -8.98
CA ALA A 4 -3.34 0.47 -8.03
C ALA A 4 -4.74 0.63 -7.41
N PHE A 5 -5.14 1.86 -7.10
CA PHE A 5 -6.49 2.16 -6.61
C PHE A 5 -7.57 1.97 -7.68
N ASP A 6 -7.30 2.38 -8.92
CA ASP A 6 -8.20 2.11 -10.07
C ASP A 6 -8.37 0.61 -10.30
N TYR A 7 -7.27 -0.15 -10.23
CA TYR A 7 -7.29 -1.60 -10.35
C TYR A 7 -8.10 -2.24 -9.23
N ALA A 8 -7.84 -1.86 -7.97
CA ALA A 8 -8.57 -2.35 -6.81
C ALA A 8 -10.08 -2.10 -6.94
N THR A 9 -10.46 -0.87 -7.33
CA THR A 9 -11.87 -0.49 -7.55
C THR A 9 -12.51 -1.33 -8.65
N LYS A 10 -11.84 -1.49 -9.79
CA LYS A 10 -12.34 -2.29 -10.93
C LYS A 10 -12.51 -3.76 -10.59
N HIS A 11 -11.67 -4.29 -9.71
CA HIS A 11 -11.64 -5.73 -9.39
C HIS A 11 -12.30 -6.04 -8.04
N GLY A 12 -13.05 -5.09 -7.48
CA GLY A 12 -13.79 -5.28 -6.23
C GLY A 12 -12.90 -5.55 -5.02
N ARG A 13 -11.61 -5.16 -5.05
CA ARG A 13 -10.74 -5.25 -3.88
C ARG A 13 -11.07 -4.09 -2.94
N SER A 14 -11.09 -4.35 -1.64
CA SER A 14 -11.42 -3.37 -0.61
C SER A 14 -10.20 -2.70 0.02
N LYS A 15 -8.98 -3.10 -0.35
CA LYS A 15 -7.74 -2.68 0.31
C LYS A 15 -6.58 -2.53 -0.67
N VAL A 16 -5.73 -1.52 -0.44
CA VAL A 16 -4.45 -1.29 -1.11
C VAL A 16 -3.37 -1.08 -0.04
N THR A 17 -2.31 -1.89 -0.10
CA THR A 17 -1.17 -1.82 0.82
C THR A 17 0.05 -1.25 0.09
N ALA A 18 0.58 -0.10 0.52
CA ALA A 18 1.84 0.44 0.02
C ALA A 18 3.03 -0.20 0.75
N VAL A 19 3.90 -0.88 0.01
CA VAL A 19 5.06 -1.57 0.57
C VAL A 19 6.31 -0.69 0.43
N HIS A 20 7.09 -0.52 1.51
CA HIS A 20 8.20 0.45 1.57
C HIS A 20 9.34 0.03 2.51
N LYS A 21 10.43 0.78 2.53
CA LYS A 21 11.57 0.73 3.47
C LYS A 21 11.88 2.12 4.07
N ALA A 22 10.86 2.96 4.24
CA ALA A 22 10.98 4.32 4.82
C ALA A 22 11.69 4.41 6.19
N ASN A 23 11.78 3.31 6.95
CA ASN A 23 12.59 3.24 8.18
C ASN A 23 14.08 3.54 7.93
N ILE A 24 14.58 3.20 6.74
CA ILE A 24 15.95 3.49 6.28
C ILE A 24 15.92 4.57 5.19
N MET A 25 15.08 4.41 4.16
CA MET A 25 14.97 5.30 3.01
C MET A 25 14.00 6.47 3.28
N LYS A 26 14.36 7.35 4.22
CA LYS A 26 13.45 8.41 4.71
C LYS A 26 12.91 9.35 3.64
N LEU A 27 13.75 9.78 2.69
CA LEU A 27 13.34 10.78 1.68
C LEU A 27 12.60 10.13 0.50
N GLY A 28 13.18 9.09 -0.10
CA GLY A 28 12.57 8.41 -1.25
C GLY A 28 11.26 7.74 -0.89
N ASP A 29 11.28 6.86 0.10
CA ASP A 29 10.08 6.13 0.50
C ASP A 29 9.13 6.98 1.34
N GLY A 30 9.63 7.98 2.07
CA GLY A 30 8.77 8.97 2.71
C GLY A 30 7.99 9.81 1.71
N LEU A 31 8.59 10.19 0.58
CA LEU A 31 7.86 10.83 -0.52
C LEU A 31 6.85 9.86 -1.15
N PHE A 32 7.27 8.63 -1.43
CA PHE A 32 6.38 7.60 -1.99
C PHE A 32 5.13 7.37 -1.14
N LEU A 33 5.29 7.27 0.18
CA LEU A 33 4.17 7.09 1.11
C LEU A 33 3.21 8.28 1.10
N ARG A 34 3.73 9.52 1.16
CA ARG A 34 2.89 10.73 1.08
C ARG A 34 2.09 10.77 -0.22
N CYS A 35 2.73 10.48 -1.36
CA CYS A 35 2.01 10.42 -2.63
C CYS A 35 0.93 9.32 -2.66
N CYS A 36 1.17 8.17 -2.01
CA CYS A 36 0.16 7.11 -1.90
C CYS A 36 -1.01 7.53 -1.01
N GLU A 37 -0.73 8.18 0.11
CA GLU A 37 -1.72 8.69 1.06
C GLU A 37 -2.59 9.78 0.42
N GLU A 38 -1.99 10.76 -0.26
CA GLU A 38 -2.70 11.81 -0.99
C GLU A 38 -3.69 11.25 -2.02
N VAL A 39 -3.25 10.24 -2.79
CA VAL A 39 -4.12 9.59 -3.77
C VAL A 39 -5.23 8.78 -3.09
N SER A 40 -4.99 8.21 -1.91
CA SER A 40 -5.99 7.39 -1.20
C SER A 40 -7.25 8.18 -0.86
N HIS A 41 -7.15 9.49 -0.62
CA HIS A 41 -8.29 10.36 -0.35
C HIS A 41 -9.31 10.42 -1.49
N LEU A 42 -8.88 10.12 -2.73
CA LEU A 42 -9.78 10.07 -3.89
C LEU A 42 -10.59 8.75 -3.95
N TYR A 43 -10.26 7.75 -3.13
CA TYR A 43 -10.86 6.42 -3.13
C TYR A 43 -11.37 6.03 -1.74
N PRO A 44 -12.39 6.72 -1.19
CA PRO A 44 -12.84 6.53 0.20
C PRO A 44 -13.39 5.11 0.51
N LYS A 45 -13.70 4.32 -0.52
CA LYS A 45 -14.15 2.92 -0.39
C LYS A 45 -13.01 1.90 -0.30
N ILE A 46 -11.77 2.32 -0.56
CA ILE A 46 -10.59 1.47 -0.51
C ILE A 46 -9.81 1.79 0.76
N LYS A 47 -9.63 0.80 1.64
CA LYS A 47 -8.74 0.94 2.80
C LYS A 47 -7.30 1.08 2.31
N PHE A 48 -6.65 2.17 2.68
CA PHE A 48 -5.22 2.36 2.47
C PHE A 48 -4.44 1.97 3.74
N GLU A 49 -3.35 1.24 3.57
CA GLU A 49 -2.38 0.96 4.64
C GLU A 49 -0.96 0.90 4.06
N SER A 50 0.04 1.00 4.92
CA SER A 50 1.44 0.82 4.54
C SER A 50 2.09 -0.29 5.35
N MET A 51 3.07 -0.97 4.75
CA MET A 51 3.81 -2.04 5.40
C MET A 51 5.29 -2.00 4.98
N ILE A 52 6.20 -2.21 5.92
CA ILE A 52 7.61 -2.35 5.57
C ILE A 52 7.85 -3.64 4.78
N ILE A 53 8.75 -3.59 3.80
CA ILE A 53 9.01 -4.70 2.87
C ILE A 53 9.41 -6.00 3.58
N ASP A 54 10.23 -5.92 4.64
CA ASP A 54 10.65 -7.14 5.36
C ASP A 54 9.46 -7.84 6.03
N ASN A 55 8.57 -7.05 6.66
CA ASN A 55 7.34 -7.58 7.26
C ASN A 55 6.40 -8.11 6.18
N CYS A 56 6.25 -7.40 5.06
CA CYS A 56 5.42 -7.85 3.94
C CYS A 56 5.88 -9.22 3.41
N CYS A 57 7.17 -9.41 3.19
CA CYS A 57 7.72 -10.70 2.75
C CYS A 57 7.46 -11.81 3.77
N MET A 58 7.65 -11.55 5.07
CA MET A 58 7.32 -12.54 6.11
C MET A 58 5.82 -12.89 6.09
N GLN A 59 4.95 -11.88 6.06
CA GLN A 59 3.49 -12.06 6.07
C GLN A 59 2.97 -12.80 4.84
N LEU A 60 3.55 -12.54 3.65
CA LEU A 60 3.18 -13.25 2.42
C LEU A 60 3.48 -14.75 2.50
N VAL A 61 4.58 -15.13 3.16
CA VAL A 61 4.93 -16.54 3.35
C VAL A 61 4.12 -17.17 4.48
N SER A 62 3.93 -16.45 5.60
CA SER A 62 3.24 -16.99 6.78
C SER A 62 1.73 -17.06 6.63
N ASN A 63 1.09 -16.05 6.03
CA ASN A 63 -0.35 -16.01 5.79
C ASN A 63 -0.71 -15.09 4.60
N PRO A 64 -0.69 -15.61 3.36
CA PRO A 64 -0.94 -14.78 2.17
C PRO A 64 -2.39 -14.25 2.06
N TYR A 65 -3.36 -14.86 2.74
CA TYR A 65 -4.79 -14.51 2.62
C TYR A 65 -5.17 -13.16 3.24
N GLN A 66 -4.23 -12.50 3.93
CA GLN A 66 -4.43 -11.16 4.48
C GLN A 66 -4.35 -10.03 3.43
N PHE A 67 -3.94 -10.33 2.19
CA PHE A 67 -3.76 -9.38 1.09
C PHE A 67 -4.83 -9.49 0.00
#